data_AF-A0A372E0G5-F1
#
_entry.id   AF-A0A372E0G5-F1
#
_cell.length_a   1.000
_cell.length_b   1.000
_cell.length_c   1.000
_cell.angle_alpha   90.00
_cell.angle_beta   90.00
_cell.angle_gamma   90.00
#
_symmetry.space_group_name_H-M   'P 1'
#
loop_
_entity.id
_entity.type
_entity.pdbx_description
1 polymer ?
#
loop_
_entity_poly.entity_id
_entity_poly.type
_entity_poly.pdbx_seq_one_letter_code
_entity_poly.pdbx_strand_id
1 'polypeptide(L)'
;MLIRLFCCLLLLPAFVACQRNSPPTAADPLCIDPAKIRPEAACTMQYDPVCGCDGKTYGNACQATNAGVTSSTPGECPSRTN
;
A
#
# COMPACT_ATOMS: atom_id res chain seq x y z
N MET A 1 -10.69 -15.10 11.64
CA MET A 1 -11.97 -15.79 11.88
C MET A 1 -11.78 -17.30 11.72
N LEU A 2 -11.62 -17.99 12.85
CA LEU A 2 -12.15 -19.32 13.19
C LEU A 2 -12.08 -20.54 12.22
N ILE A 3 -11.05 -20.75 11.39
CA ILE A 3 -10.92 -22.03 10.63
C ILE A 3 -9.45 -22.52 10.58
N ARG A 4 -8.82 -22.77 11.73
CA ARG A 4 -7.40 -23.20 11.79
C ARG A 4 -7.16 -24.58 12.41
N LEU A 5 -8.20 -25.39 12.64
CA LEU A 5 -8.04 -26.62 13.45
C LEU A 5 -8.50 -27.95 12.81
N PHE A 6 -8.79 -28.03 11.50
CA PHE A 6 -9.40 -29.27 10.99
C PHE A 6 -9.04 -29.71 9.57
N CYS A 7 -7.78 -29.56 9.13
CA CYS A 7 -7.41 -30.11 7.82
C CYS A 7 -5.98 -30.65 7.74
N CYS A 8 -5.64 -31.63 8.57
CA CYS A 8 -4.43 -32.44 8.36
C CYS A 8 -4.51 -33.91 8.78
N LEU A 9 -5.68 -34.45 9.10
CA LEU A 9 -5.82 -35.87 9.38
C LEU A 9 -7.02 -36.40 8.65
N LEU A 10 -6.79 -36.91 7.43
CA LEU A 10 -7.07 -38.30 7.03
C LEU A 10 -7.20 -38.40 5.50
N LEU A 11 -6.15 -38.94 4.89
CA LEU A 11 -6.16 -39.90 3.77
C LEU A 11 -7.01 -39.55 2.52
N LEU A 12 -6.40 -38.90 1.52
CA LEU A 12 -6.58 -39.18 0.08
C LEU A 12 -5.53 -38.41 -0.75
N PRO A 13 -4.83 -39.04 -1.70
CA PRO A 13 -3.78 -38.40 -2.50
C PRO A 13 -4.40 -37.51 -3.57
N ALA A 14 -3.70 -36.43 -3.94
CA ALA A 14 -4.11 -35.40 -4.90
C ALA A 14 -5.25 -34.49 -4.39
N PHE A 15 -4.90 -33.51 -3.56
CA PHE A 15 -5.16 -32.08 -3.78
C PHE A 15 -4.60 -31.35 -2.55
N VAL A 16 -3.27 -31.29 -2.46
CA VAL A 16 -2.60 -30.27 -1.64
C VAL A 16 -2.90 -28.92 -2.29
N ALA A 17 -4.05 -28.34 -1.94
CA ALA A 17 -4.32 -26.95 -2.22
C ALA A 17 -3.57 -26.13 -1.17
N CYS A 18 -2.35 -25.71 -1.50
CA CYS A 18 -1.61 -24.71 -0.72
C CYS A 18 -2.46 -23.43 -0.65
N GLN A 19 -3.09 -23.15 0.49
CA GLN A 19 -3.59 -21.80 0.77
C GLN A 19 -2.38 -20.89 0.97
N ARG A 20 -1.86 -20.32 -0.12
CA ARG A 20 -1.01 -19.13 -0.04
C ARG A 20 -1.88 -17.96 0.40
N ASN A 21 -2.09 -17.83 1.70
CA ASN A 21 -2.35 -16.52 2.28
C ASN A 21 -1.02 -15.78 2.26
N SER A 22 -0.60 -15.33 1.07
CA SER A 22 0.53 -14.42 0.97
C SER A 22 0.12 -13.14 1.70
N PRO A 23 0.83 -12.72 2.77
CA PRO A 23 0.81 -11.32 3.18
C PRO A 23 1.22 -10.48 1.96
N PRO A 24 0.70 -9.26 1.79
CA PRO A 24 1.09 -8.39 0.68
C PRO A 24 2.50 -7.85 0.95
N THR A 25 3.52 -8.67 0.80
CA THR A 25 4.92 -8.27 0.92
C THR A 25 5.76 -9.13 0.01
N ALA A 26 6.25 -8.53 -1.10
CA ALA A 26 7.68 -8.43 -1.41
C ALA A 26 8.01 -8.15 -2.90
N ALA A 27 7.05 -7.99 -3.82
CA ALA A 27 7.43 -7.76 -5.24
C ALA A 27 6.37 -7.10 -6.15
N ASP A 28 5.42 -6.35 -5.60
CA ASP A 28 4.48 -5.60 -6.43
C ASP A 28 4.96 -4.13 -6.45
N PRO A 29 5.15 -3.47 -7.61
CA PRO A 29 5.53 -2.05 -7.71
C PRO A 29 4.33 -1.17 -7.33
N LEU A 30 3.72 -1.46 -6.19
CA LEU A 30 2.59 -0.73 -5.67
C LEU A 30 3.13 0.62 -5.22
N CYS A 31 2.61 1.64 -5.87
CA CYS A 31 2.85 3.02 -5.47
C CYS A 31 2.46 3.25 -3.99
N ILE A 32 1.49 2.50 -3.48
CA ILE A 32 1.01 2.62 -2.11
C ILE A 32 1.46 1.41 -1.28
N ASP A 33 2.20 1.67 -0.21
CA ASP A 33 2.57 0.72 0.84
C ASP A 33 1.58 0.88 2.02
N PRO A 34 0.63 -0.06 2.21
CA PRO A 34 -0.36 0.03 3.28
C PRO A 34 0.27 0.04 4.68
N ALA A 35 1.47 -0.51 4.86
CA ALA A 35 2.16 -0.53 6.16
C ALA A 35 2.69 0.86 6.56
N LYS A 36 2.77 1.81 5.63
CA LYS A 36 3.23 3.19 5.86
C LYS A 36 2.10 4.20 6.02
N ILE A 37 0.83 3.77 5.94
CA ILE A 37 -0.31 4.65 6.13
C ILE A 37 -0.42 5.04 7.61
N ARG A 38 -0.35 6.34 7.91
CA ARG A 38 -0.37 6.91 9.27
C ARG A 38 -1.30 8.12 9.35
N PRO A 39 -2.62 7.93 9.47
CA PRO A 39 -3.59 9.02 9.44
C PRO A 39 -3.48 9.97 10.65
N GLU A 40 -2.95 9.50 11.77
CA GLU A 40 -2.71 10.27 12.98
C GLU A 40 -1.36 11.01 13.01
N ALA A 41 -0.51 10.82 12.00
CA ALA A 41 0.79 11.47 11.97
C ALA A 41 0.66 12.97 11.68
N ALA A 42 1.26 13.79 12.54
CA ALA A 42 1.30 15.23 12.35
C ALA A 42 2.29 15.62 11.26
N CYS A 43 1.84 16.42 10.31
CA CYS A 43 2.69 17.09 9.31
C CYS A 43 2.61 18.60 9.53
N THR A 44 3.68 19.30 9.13
CA THR A 44 3.64 20.76 9.03
C THR A 44 2.59 21.19 8.01
N MET A 45 1.99 22.37 8.20
CA MET A 45 1.06 22.99 7.26
C MET A 45 1.76 23.71 6.09
N GLN A 46 3.09 23.56 5.97
CA GLN A 46 3.85 24.13 4.85
C GLN A 46 3.36 23.52 3.54
N TYR A 47 3.06 24.39 2.58
CA TYR A 47 2.75 24.00 1.21
C TYR A 47 4.05 23.89 0.42
N ASP A 48 4.39 22.66 0.02
CA ASP A 48 5.54 22.30 -0.80
C ASP A 48 5.17 21.05 -1.61
N PRO A 49 4.35 21.20 -2.67
CA PRO A 49 3.59 20.10 -3.22
C PRO A 49 4.48 19.02 -3.85
N VAL A 50 4.00 17.78 -3.80
CA VAL A 50 4.63 16.65 -4.48
C VAL A 50 3.60 15.82 -5.25
N CYS A 51 4.00 15.30 -6.40
CA CYS A 51 3.20 14.40 -7.21
C CYS A 51 3.57 12.96 -6.86
N GLY A 52 2.64 12.23 -6.23
CA GLY A 52 2.81 10.82 -5.92
C GLY A 52 2.79 9.95 -7.16
N CYS A 53 3.39 8.76 -7.08
CA CYS A 53 3.32 7.74 -8.12
C CYS A 53 1.88 7.27 -8.43
N ASP A 54 0.90 7.64 -7.60
CA ASP A 54 -0.52 7.35 -7.77
C ASP A 54 -1.24 8.47 -8.54
N GLY A 55 -0.49 9.46 -9.03
CA GLY A 55 -0.99 10.60 -9.78
C GLY A 55 -1.74 11.61 -8.93
N LYS A 56 -1.65 11.54 -7.59
CA LYS A 56 -2.23 12.54 -6.69
C LYS A 56 -1.20 13.57 -6.24
N THR A 57 -1.62 14.83 -6.22
CA THR A 57 -0.87 15.91 -5.59
C THR A 57 -1.08 15.87 -4.08
N TYR A 58 0.01 15.91 -3.32
CA TYR A 58 0.01 16.04 -1.86
C TYR A 58 0.55 17.42 -1.48
N GLY A 59 0.03 18.02 -0.41
CA GLY A 59 0.42 19.37 0.00
C GLY A 59 1.88 19.48 0.44
N ASN A 60 2.47 18.37 0.90
CA ASN A 60 3.90 18.22 1.11
C ASN A 60 4.34 16.74 1.17
N ALA A 61 5.66 16.52 1.18
CA ALA A 61 6.27 15.19 1.24
C ALA A 61 5.86 14.38 2.48
N CYS A 62 5.62 15.02 3.62
CA CYS A 62 5.16 14.35 4.84
C CYS A 62 3.76 13.75 4.63
N GLN A 63 2.83 14.53 4.05
CA GLN A 63 1.49 14.05 3.74
C GLN A 63 1.50 12.89 2.73
N ALA A 64 2.35 12.96 1.69
CA ALA A 64 2.51 11.87 0.73
C ALA A 64 3.00 10.57 1.40
N THR A 65 4.04 10.68 2.22
CA THR A 65 4.63 9.54 2.93
C THR A 65 3.62 8.89 3.88
N ASN A 66 2.89 9.70 4.66
CA ASN A 66 1.88 9.19 5.60
C ASN A 66 0.62 8.65 4.90
N ALA A 67 0.42 8.97 3.62
CA ALA A 67 -0.58 8.32 2.78
C ALA A 67 -0.09 6.99 2.18
N GLY A 68 1.13 6.55 2.52
CA GLY A 68 1.72 5.31 2.05
C GLY A 68 2.39 5.41 0.67
N VAL A 69 2.54 6.62 0.10
CA VAL A 69 3.16 6.79 -1.21
C VAL A 69 4.65 6.44 -1.13
N THR A 70 5.08 5.52 -1.99
CA THR A 70 6.46 5.00 -2.00
C THR A 70 7.42 5.83 -2.86
N SER A 71 6.90 6.60 -3.82
CA SER A 71 7.68 7.48 -4.68
C SER A 71 6.89 8.73 -5.05
N SER A 72 7.54 9.89 -5.00
CA SER A 72 6.94 11.16 -5.40
C SER A 72 7.97 12.07 -6.06
N THR A 73 7.51 13.00 -6.87
CA THR A 73 8.33 14.02 -7.53
C THR A 73 7.94 15.42 -7.05
N PRO A 74 8.88 16.38 -6.95
CA PRO A 74 8.55 17.75 -6.56
C PRO A 74 7.58 18.43 -7.53
N GLY A 75 6.66 19.22 -7.00
CA GLY A 75 5.61 19.90 -7.75
C GLY A 75 4.28 19.14 -7.77
N GLU A 76 3.25 19.81 -8.26
CA GLU A 76 1.91 19.21 -8.41
C GLU A 76 1.89 18.23 -9.60
N CYS A 77 0.98 17.24 -9.54
CA CYS A 77 0.75 16.38 -10.69
C CYS A 77 0.16 17.17 -11.87
N PRO A 78 0.48 16.80 -13.12
CA PRO A 78 -0.11 17.44 -14.29
C PRO A 78 -1.63 17.32 -14.23
N SER A 79 -2.32 18.46 -14.24
CA SER A 79 -3.76 18.51 -14.40
C SER A 79 -4.12 17.97 -15.78
N ARG A 80 -5.12 17.08 -15.85
CA ARG A 80 -5.70 16.70 -17.14
C ARG A 80 -6.56 17.86 -17.65
N THR A 81 -5.92 18.88 -18.21
CA THR A 81 -6.61 19.90 -19.00
C THR A 81 -6.97 19.25 -20.33
N ASN A 82 -8.26 19.04 -20.55
CA ASN A 82 -8.84 18.59 -21.82
C ASN A 82 -8.80 19.72 -22.85
#